data_AF-A0A7K1JZJ7-F1
#
_entry.id   AF-A0A7K1JZJ7-F1
#
_cell.length_a   1.000
_cell.length_b   1.000
_cell.length_c   1.000
_cell.angle_alpha   90.00
_cell.angle_beta   90.00
_cell.angle_gamma   90.00
#
_symmetry.space_group_name_H-M   'P 1'
#
loop_
_entity.id
_entity.type
_entity.pdbx_description
1 polymer ?
#
loop_
_entity_poly.entity_id
_entity_poly.type
_entity_poly.pdbx_seq_one_letter_code
_entity_poly.pdbx_strand_id
1 'polypeptide(L)'
;MPSLRAQRLIAAAVVLTQGGIAVTGAVVRVTASGLGCPTWPQCFPGSFTPVAVAEVPRIHQAVEFGNRMISFLVVLTAALAVIAVTRARRRREVLVYAWLMPASTVLQAVIGGITVLTGLLWWTVAIHLLVSMGMVWLATLLYVKIGEPDVHSDFPTVPPPPAPLRRLTAFTGVTLAAILVAGTLVTGAGPHAGDKSLTRVVPRLQVEITTLVHLHGTLLVAYLALLLGLGFGLAAVGVTRRVWARLTVLLALTLAQGLVGIVQYYTGVPAVLVAVHVAGAAACTAATAALWCALTTPS
;
A
#
# COMPACT_ATOMS: atom_id res chain seq x y z
N MET A 1 -29.23 -10.10 7.27
CA MET A 1 -28.22 -9.71 6.26
C MET A 1 -27.23 -8.72 6.90
N PRO A 2 -25.94 -8.72 6.55
CA PRO A 2 -24.96 -7.78 7.11
C PRO A 2 -25.36 -6.33 6.84
N SER A 3 -25.43 -5.48 7.87
CA SER A 3 -25.77 -4.07 7.71
C SER A 3 -24.69 -3.33 6.89
N LEU A 4 -25.05 -2.23 6.24
CA LEU A 4 -24.08 -1.41 5.48
C LEU A 4 -22.92 -0.93 6.38
N ARG A 5 -23.22 -0.57 7.63
CA ARG A 5 -22.19 -0.19 8.62
C ARG A 5 -21.21 -1.34 8.86
N ALA A 6 -21.70 -2.56 9.07
CA ALA A 6 -20.85 -3.73 9.26
C ALA A 6 -19.97 -4.01 8.03
N GLN A 7 -20.54 -3.96 6.81
CA GLN A 7 -19.78 -4.13 5.57
C GLN A 7 -18.66 -3.09 5.42
N ARG A 8 -18.95 -1.82 5.75
CA ARG A 8 -17.94 -0.74 5.70
C ARG A 8 -16.86 -0.88 6.76
N LEU A 9 -17.20 -1.33 7.96
CA LEU A 9 -16.21 -1.60 9.02
C LEU A 9 -15.28 -2.75 8.61
N ILE A 10 -15.82 -3.82 8.03
CA ILE A 10 -15.03 -4.94 7.51
C ILE A 10 -14.10 -4.45 6.38
N ALA A 11 -14.59 -3.68 5.41
CA ALA A 11 -13.75 -3.16 4.35
C ALA A 11 -12.69 -2.16 4.84
N ALA A 12 -13.00 -1.35 5.87
CA ALA A 12 -12.00 -0.51 6.54
C ALA A 12 -10.93 -1.38 7.21
N ALA A 13 -11.32 -2.48 7.87
CA ALA A 13 -10.38 -3.43 8.43
C ALA A 13 -9.49 -4.06 7.35
N VAL A 14 -10.01 -4.37 6.15
CA VAL A 14 -9.20 -4.83 5.02
C VAL A 14 -8.18 -3.77 4.60
N VAL A 15 -8.56 -2.50 4.46
CA VAL A 15 -7.60 -1.42 4.15
C VAL A 15 -6.51 -1.33 5.21
N LEU A 16 -6.89 -1.40 6.49
CA LEU A 16 -5.96 -1.32 7.62
C LEU A 16 -5.01 -2.52 7.69
N THR A 17 -5.50 -3.74 7.43
CA THR A 17 -4.64 -4.94 7.48
C THR A 17 -3.70 -5.00 6.28
N GLN A 18 -4.14 -4.61 5.09
CA GLN A 18 -3.29 -4.54 3.89
C GLN A 18 -2.21 -3.45 4.00
N GLY A 19 -2.56 -2.29 4.55
CA GLY A 19 -1.56 -1.25 4.84
C GLY A 19 -0.64 -1.65 5.99
N GLY A 20 -1.21 -2.21 7.06
CA GLY A 20 -0.50 -2.61 8.26
C GLY A 20 0.56 -3.68 8.00
N ILE A 21 0.25 -4.71 7.19
CA ILE A 21 1.22 -5.76 6.86
C ILE A 21 2.42 -5.22 6.06
N ALA A 22 2.21 -4.20 5.22
CA ALA A 22 3.31 -3.53 4.52
C ALA A 22 4.22 -2.76 5.50
N VAL A 23 3.64 -2.15 6.53
CA VAL A 23 4.40 -1.45 7.60
C VAL A 23 5.17 -2.46 8.45
N THR A 24 4.56 -3.55 8.89
CA THR A 24 5.28 -4.59 9.65
C THR A 24 6.37 -5.25 8.79
N GLY A 25 6.14 -5.46 7.50
CA GLY A 25 7.17 -5.90 6.56
C GLY A 25 8.32 -4.90 6.41
N ALA A 26 8.04 -3.59 6.44
CA ALA A 26 9.09 -2.58 6.49
C ALA A 26 9.91 -2.67 7.78
N VAL A 27 9.27 -2.94 8.93
CA VAL A 27 9.96 -3.18 10.22
C VAL A 27 10.87 -4.41 10.13
N VAL A 28 10.40 -5.52 9.57
CA VAL A 28 11.21 -6.72 9.31
C VAL A 28 12.47 -6.36 8.53
N ARG A 29 12.33 -5.59 7.45
CA ARG A 29 13.45 -5.20 6.59
C ARG A 29 14.46 -4.31 7.32
N VAL A 30 14.01 -3.23 7.97
CA VAL A 30 14.92 -2.24 8.57
C VAL A 30 15.63 -2.79 9.82
N THR A 31 15.05 -3.81 10.45
CA THR A 31 15.68 -4.58 11.55
C THR A 31 16.55 -5.74 11.07
N ALA A 32 16.72 -5.92 9.75
CA ALA A 32 17.45 -7.04 9.14
C ALA A 32 16.89 -8.43 9.51
N SER A 33 15.60 -8.50 9.82
CA SER A 33 14.93 -9.73 10.28
C SER A 33 14.36 -10.58 9.14
N GLY A 34 14.46 -10.16 7.87
CA GLY A 34 13.78 -10.82 6.75
C GLY A 34 14.16 -12.28 6.49
N LEU A 35 15.31 -12.75 7.01
CA LEU A 35 15.73 -14.15 7.01
C LEU A 35 15.63 -14.80 8.41
N GLY A 36 14.85 -14.22 9.32
CA GLY A 36 14.50 -14.80 10.61
C GLY A 36 13.80 -16.15 10.49
N CYS A 37 13.08 -16.35 9.39
CA CYS A 37 12.57 -17.62 8.91
C CYS A 37 13.14 -17.86 7.49
N PRO A 38 14.29 -18.53 7.34
CA PRO A 38 15.01 -18.59 6.06
C PRO A 38 14.34 -19.49 5.01
N THR A 39 13.32 -20.26 5.37
CA THR A 39 12.54 -21.07 4.43
C THR A 39 11.14 -20.51 4.22
N TRP A 40 10.44 -21.07 3.23
CA TRP A 40 9.03 -20.82 2.97
C TRP A 40 8.44 -22.07 2.30
N PRO A 41 7.22 -22.54 2.66
CA PRO A 41 6.26 -21.95 3.62
C PRO A 41 6.58 -22.25 5.09
N GLN A 42 7.52 -23.16 5.35
CA GLN A 42 8.05 -23.41 6.70
C GLN A 42 8.84 -22.19 7.20
N CYS A 43 9.12 -22.13 8.51
CA CYS A 43 10.03 -21.12 9.06
C CYS A 43 11.48 -21.61 8.99
N PHE A 44 11.71 -22.85 9.43
CA PHE A 44 12.96 -23.59 9.33
C PHE A 44 12.71 -24.97 8.70
N PRO A 45 13.72 -25.67 8.17
CA PRO A 45 13.54 -27.02 7.64
C PRO A 45 12.85 -27.93 8.68
N GLY A 46 11.69 -28.48 8.31
CA GLY A 46 10.92 -29.36 9.19
C GLY A 46 10.06 -28.64 10.24
N SER A 47 10.05 -27.31 10.32
CA SER A 47 9.23 -26.56 11.28
C SER A 47 8.52 -25.34 10.68
N PHE A 48 7.22 -25.26 10.88
CA PHE A 48 6.42 -24.08 10.53
C PHE A 48 6.55 -22.93 11.54
N THR A 49 7.19 -23.16 12.69
CA THR A 49 7.38 -22.18 13.76
C THR A 49 8.86 -21.95 14.07
N PRO A 50 9.23 -20.82 14.69
CA PRO A 50 10.60 -20.56 15.11
C PRO A 50 11.16 -21.67 15.99
N VAL A 51 12.39 -22.08 15.72
CA VAL A 51 13.13 -23.06 16.53
C VAL A 51 14.47 -22.45 16.93
N ALA A 52 14.94 -22.77 18.14
CA ALA A 52 16.22 -22.24 18.60
C ALA A 52 17.36 -22.83 17.78
N VAL A 53 18.00 -21.98 16.96
CA VAL A 53 19.18 -22.30 16.15
C VAL A 53 20.27 -21.28 16.46
N ALA A 54 21.53 -21.67 16.34
CA ALA A 54 22.66 -20.82 16.72
C ALA A 54 22.90 -19.69 15.71
N GLU A 55 22.53 -19.92 14.45
CA GLU A 55 22.85 -19.08 13.29
C GLU A 55 21.94 -17.85 13.19
N VAL A 56 20.73 -17.89 13.78
CA VAL A 56 19.73 -16.83 13.65
C VAL A 56 19.23 -16.40 15.04
N PRO A 57 19.54 -15.16 15.49
CA PRO A 57 19.08 -14.66 16.77
C PRO A 57 17.55 -14.71 16.94
N ARG A 58 17.09 -15.13 18.12
CA ARG A 58 15.65 -15.31 18.42
C ARG A 58 14.80 -14.07 18.14
N ILE A 59 15.36 -12.87 18.31
CA ILE A 59 14.65 -11.62 18.04
C ILE A 59 14.30 -11.47 16.56
N HIS A 60 15.21 -11.82 15.64
CA HIS A 60 14.95 -11.76 14.20
C HIS A 60 13.92 -12.81 13.78
N GLN A 61 13.98 -14.02 14.36
CA GLN A 61 12.97 -15.05 14.14
C GLN A 61 11.58 -14.57 14.59
N ALA A 62 11.49 -13.95 15.78
CA ALA A 62 10.23 -13.45 16.33
C ALA A 62 9.65 -12.31 15.49
N VAL A 63 10.49 -11.38 15.01
CA VAL A 63 10.04 -10.25 14.18
C VAL A 63 9.49 -10.72 12.83
N GLU A 64 10.19 -11.61 12.13
CA GLU A 64 9.73 -12.16 10.85
C GLU A 64 8.51 -13.07 11.01
N PHE A 65 8.54 -13.99 11.98
CA PHE A 65 7.39 -14.85 12.24
C PHE A 65 6.16 -14.04 12.68
N GLY A 66 6.34 -13.00 13.49
CA GLY A 66 5.28 -12.07 13.86
C GLY A 66 4.63 -11.41 12.64
N ASN A 67 5.42 -10.96 11.68
CA ASN A 67 4.90 -10.45 10.41
C ASN A 67 4.14 -11.52 9.61
N ARG A 68 4.63 -12.77 9.57
CA ARG A 68 3.89 -13.90 8.95
C ARG A 68 2.54 -14.12 9.63
N MET A 69 2.45 -13.97 10.95
CA MET A 69 1.21 -14.12 11.70
C MET A 69 0.16 -13.05 11.34
N ILE A 70 0.57 -11.83 10.98
CA ILE A 70 -0.35 -10.79 10.50
C ILE A 70 -1.09 -11.23 9.22
N SER A 71 -0.50 -12.09 8.39
CA SER A 71 -1.15 -12.63 7.20
C SER A 71 -2.46 -13.36 7.52
N PHE A 72 -2.59 -14.00 8.68
CA PHE A 72 -3.86 -14.63 9.08
C PHE A 72 -4.96 -13.60 9.30
N LEU A 73 -4.61 -12.42 9.84
CA LEU A 73 -5.56 -11.32 10.00
C LEU A 73 -5.95 -10.71 8.64
N VAL A 74 -5.01 -10.62 7.69
CA VAL A 74 -5.29 -10.21 6.30
C VAL A 74 -6.26 -11.19 5.64
N VAL A 75 -5.99 -12.50 5.72
CA VAL A 75 -6.87 -13.56 5.19
C VAL A 75 -8.25 -13.50 5.85
N LEU A 76 -8.31 -13.35 7.17
CA LEU A 76 -9.57 -13.26 7.91
C LEU A 76 -10.41 -12.07 7.44
N THR A 77 -9.81 -10.88 7.38
CA THR A 77 -10.54 -9.67 6.94
C THR A 77 -10.98 -9.76 5.48
N ALA A 78 -10.16 -10.33 4.60
CA ALA A 78 -10.52 -10.60 3.20
C ALA A 78 -11.69 -11.60 3.08
N ALA A 79 -11.66 -12.70 3.83
CA ALA A 79 -12.74 -13.69 3.86
C ALA A 79 -14.04 -13.10 4.40
N LEU A 80 -13.97 -12.32 5.48
CA LEU A 80 -15.12 -11.62 6.04
C LEU A 80 -15.72 -10.63 5.04
N ALA A 81 -14.89 -9.93 4.25
CA ALA A 81 -15.37 -9.03 3.21
C ALA A 81 -16.18 -9.78 2.15
N VAL A 82 -15.66 -10.89 1.61
CA VAL A 82 -16.35 -11.75 0.64
C VAL A 82 -17.68 -12.25 1.21
N ILE A 83 -17.68 -12.80 2.42
CA ILE A 83 -18.89 -13.31 3.09
C ILE A 83 -19.92 -12.20 3.27
N ALA A 84 -19.48 -11.03 3.74
CA ALA A 84 -20.37 -9.91 4.04
C ALA A 84 -21.07 -9.38 2.78
N VAL A 85 -20.32 -9.13 1.70
CA VAL A 85 -20.89 -8.60 0.45
C VAL A 85 -21.72 -9.64 -0.30
N THR A 86 -21.35 -10.91 -0.23
CA THR A 86 -22.11 -12.01 -0.87
C THR A 86 -23.44 -12.22 -0.16
N ARG A 87 -23.45 -12.26 1.18
CA ARG A 87 -24.69 -12.37 1.97
C ARG A 87 -25.60 -11.15 1.84
N ALA A 88 -25.02 -9.98 1.60
CA ALA A 88 -25.76 -8.76 1.29
C ALA A 88 -26.23 -8.66 -0.17
N ARG A 89 -25.91 -9.66 -1.01
CA ARG A 89 -26.28 -9.71 -2.44
C ARG A 89 -25.88 -8.44 -3.21
N ARG A 90 -24.69 -7.92 -2.90
CA ARG A 90 -24.16 -6.71 -3.54
C ARG A 90 -23.98 -6.91 -5.05
N ARG A 91 -23.99 -5.81 -5.81
CA ARG A 91 -23.79 -5.85 -7.27
C ARG A 91 -22.46 -6.49 -7.67
N ARG A 92 -22.39 -7.02 -8.89
CA ARG A 92 -21.24 -7.77 -9.44
C ARG A 92 -19.90 -7.03 -9.26
N GLU A 93 -19.87 -5.73 -9.48
CA GLU A 93 -18.66 -4.91 -9.31
C GLU A 93 -18.08 -5.01 -7.88
N VAL A 94 -18.93 -4.92 -6.85
CA VAL A 94 -18.50 -5.02 -5.44
C VAL A 94 -18.02 -6.44 -5.13
N LEU A 95 -18.69 -7.46 -5.67
CA LEU A 95 -18.27 -8.86 -5.54
C LEU A 95 -16.89 -9.10 -6.15
N VAL A 96 -16.60 -8.52 -7.32
CA VAL A 96 -15.28 -8.62 -7.96
C VAL A 96 -14.20 -8.04 -7.04
N TYR A 97 -14.39 -6.82 -6.53
CA TYR A 97 -13.41 -6.22 -5.61
C TYR A 97 -13.23 -7.03 -4.32
N ALA A 98 -14.30 -7.62 -3.77
CA ALA A 98 -14.20 -8.46 -2.59
C ALA A 98 -13.39 -9.73 -2.85
N TRP A 99 -13.62 -10.41 -3.99
CA TRP A 99 -12.86 -11.60 -4.39
C TRP A 99 -11.41 -11.31 -4.80
N LEU A 100 -11.10 -10.09 -5.25
CA LEU A 100 -9.72 -9.65 -5.47
C LEU A 100 -8.92 -9.62 -4.16
N MET A 101 -9.54 -9.46 -2.98
CA MET A 101 -8.83 -9.43 -1.70
C MET A 101 -8.15 -10.76 -1.35
N PRO A 102 -8.83 -11.92 -1.29
CA PRO A 102 -8.15 -13.19 -1.07
C PRO A 102 -7.24 -13.58 -2.24
N ALA A 103 -7.62 -13.29 -3.49
CA ALA A 103 -6.79 -13.59 -4.66
C ALA A 103 -5.43 -12.86 -4.61
N SER A 104 -5.46 -11.56 -4.32
CA SER A 104 -4.23 -10.76 -4.17
C SER A 104 -3.43 -11.15 -2.93
N THR A 105 -4.08 -11.62 -1.85
CA THR A 105 -3.39 -12.14 -0.66
C THR A 105 -2.57 -13.38 -0.99
N VAL A 106 -3.11 -14.30 -1.80
CA VAL A 106 -2.36 -15.49 -2.27
C VAL A 106 -1.17 -15.07 -3.14
N LEU A 107 -1.40 -14.16 -4.11
CA LEU A 107 -0.33 -13.62 -4.94
C LEU A 107 0.79 -13.01 -4.09
N GLN A 108 0.43 -12.22 -3.07
CA GLN A 108 1.38 -11.56 -2.19
C GLN A 108 2.16 -12.53 -1.30
N ALA A 109 1.53 -13.63 -0.86
CA ALA A 109 2.19 -14.70 -0.13
C ALA A 109 3.24 -15.41 -1.00
N VAL A 110 2.92 -15.66 -2.28
CA VAL A 110 3.86 -16.25 -3.24
C VAL A 110 5.04 -15.32 -3.50
N ILE A 111 4.79 -14.03 -3.78
CA ILE A 111 5.86 -13.05 -4.01
C ILE A 111 6.72 -12.88 -2.75
N GLY A 112 6.11 -12.92 -1.56
CA GLY A 112 6.83 -12.90 -0.28
C GLY A 112 7.73 -14.12 -0.09
N GLY A 113 7.21 -15.32 -0.41
CA GLY A 113 8.00 -16.55 -0.42
C GLY A 113 9.18 -16.48 -1.38
N ILE A 114 8.98 -15.98 -2.60
CA ILE A 114 10.07 -15.73 -3.57
C ILE A 114 11.10 -14.76 -2.99
N THR A 115 10.66 -13.71 -2.30
CA THR A 115 11.55 -12.73 -1.67
C THR A 115 12.46 -13.39 -0.62
N VAL A 116 11.92 -14.29 0.21
CA VAL A 116 12.72 -15.09 1.16
C VAL A 116 13.69 -16.03 0.44
N LEU A 117 13.19 -16.81 -0.53
CA LEU A 117 13.98 -17.81 -1.25
C LEU A 117 15.09 -17.21 -2.12
N THR A 118 14.92 -15.98 -2.57
CA THR A 118 15.95 -15.22 -3.30
C THR A 118 16.95 -14.51 -2.38
N GLY A 119 16.84 -14.67 -1.06
CA GLY A 119 17.73 -14.02 -0.12
C GLY A 119 17.55 -12.50 -0.07
N LEU A 120 16.32 -12.01 -0.26
CA LEU A 120 15.95 -10.60 -0.17
C LEU A 120 16.60 -9.70 -1.25
N LEU A 121 16.73 -10.18 -2.50
CA LEU A 121 17.14 -9.34 -3.62
C LEU A 121 16.31 -8.04 -3.68
N TRP A 122 16.96 -6.90 -3.87
CA TRP A 122 16.28 -5.60 -3.77
C TRP A 122 15.05 -5.49 -4.69
N TRP A 123 15.10 -6.09 -5.87
CA TRP A 123 14.01 -6.01 -6.84
C TRP A 123 12.84 -6.93 -6.48
N THR A 124 13.06 -8.06 -5.78
CA THR A 124 11.97 -8.91 -5.29
C THR A 124 11.23 -8.22 -4.15
N VAL A 125 11.98 -7.60 -3.23
CA VAL A 125 11.44 -6.74 -2.17
C VAL A 125 10.67 -5.55 -2.75
N ALA A 126 11.18 -4.92 -3.81
CA ALA A 126 10.52 -3.80 -4.49
C ALA A 126 9.17 -4.22 -5.10
N ILE A 127 9.14 -5.33 -5.85
CA ILE A 127 7.90 -5.87 -6.43
C ILE A 127 6.90 -6.22 -5.33
N HIS A 128 7.36 -6.87 -4.25
CA HIS A 128 6.51 -7.22 -3.11
C HIS A 128 5.84 -5.98 -2.51
N LEU A 129 6.59 -4.89 -2.28
CA LEU A 129 6.03 -3.64 -1.77
C LEU A 129 5.05 -2.98 -2.77
N LEU A 130 5.38 -2.95 -4.06
CA LEU A 130 4.53 -2.33 -5.08
C LEU A 130 3.18 -3.07 -5.21
N VAL A 131 3.19 -4.40 -5.16
CA VAL A 131 1.96 -5.20 -5.15
C VAL A 131 1.14 -4.93 -3.88
N SER A 132 1.79 -4.80 -2.71
CA SER A 132 1.09 -4.38 -1.48
C SER A 132 0.39 -3.02 -1.63
N MET A 133 1.03 -2.03 -2.26
CA MET A 133 0.39 -0.73 -2.51
C MET A 133 -0.80 -0.85 -3.47
N GLY A 134 -0.68 -1.68 -4.50
CA GLY A 134 -1.81 -2.04 -5.36
C GLY A 134 -2.97 -2.69 -4.60
N MET A 135 -2.67 -3.54 -3.61
CA MET A 135 -3.68 -4.15 -2.74
C MET A 135 -4.38 -3.13 -1.84
N VAL A 136 -3.63 -2.15 -1.28
CA VAL A 136 -4.21 -1.03 -0.52
C VAL A 136 -5.14 -0.18 -1.40
N TRP A 137 -4.74 0.09 -2.65
CA TRP A 137 -5.58 0.76 -3.63
C TRP A 137 -6.89 -0.01 -3.85
N LEU A 138 -6.82 -1.30 -4.19
CA LEU A 138 -7.99 -2.16 -4.42
C LEU A 138 -8.90 -2.29 -3.19
N ALA A 139 -8.33 -2.43 -2.00
CA ALA A 139 -9.08 -2.46 -0.74
C ALA A 139 -9.84 -1.15 -0.50
N THR A 140 -9.24 -0.02 -0.88
CA THR A 140 -9.90 1.29 -0.80
C THR A 140 -11.04 1.39 -1.80
N LEU A 141 -10.87 0.89 -3.03
CA LEU A 141 -11.96 0.82 -4.01
C LEU A 141 -13.13 0.00 -3.45
N LEU A 142 -12.86 -1.17 -2.86
CA LEU A 142 -13.89 -1.99 -2.20
C LEU A 142 -14.63 -1.19 -1.13
N TYR A 143 -13.90 -0.51 -0.23
CA TYR A 143 -14.49 0.30 0.83
C TYR A 143 -15.43 1.39 0.28
N VAL A 144 -14.99 2.13 -0.74
CA VAL A 144 -15.80 3.20 -1.34
C VAL A 144 -17.02 2.62 -2.05
N LYS A 145 -16.85 1.55 -2.83
CA LYS A 145 -17.90 0.89 -3.61
C LYS A 145 -18.99 0.23 -2.77
N ILE A 146 -18.66 -0.27 -1.58
CA ILE A 146 -19.65 -0.73 -0.60
C ILE A 146 -20.54 0.45 -0.15
N GLY A 147 -19.98 1.66 -0.07
CA GLY A 147 -20.71 2.87 0.33
C GLY A 147 -21.67 3.42 -0.72
N GLU A 148 -21.58 2.96 -1.97
CA GLU A 148 -22.46 3.36 -3.07
C GLU A 148 -23.75 2.50 -3.09
N PRO A 149 -24.90 3.04 -3.52
CA PRO A 149 -26.13 2.25 -3.66
C PRO A 149 -25.99 1.17 -4.76
N ASP A 150 -26.57 -0.02 -4.56
CA ASP A 150 -26.49 -1.11 -5.56
C ASP A 150 -27.35 -0.86 -6.81
N VAL A 151 -28.46 -0.14 -6.64
CA VAL A 151 -29.41 0.21 -7.70
C VAL A 151 -29.18 1.67 -8.07
N HIS A 152 -29.28 2.01 -9.36
CA HIS A 152 -29.40 3.42 -9.77
C HIS A 152 -30.57 4.02 -9.02
N SER A 153 -30.31 4.97 -8.13
CA SER A 153 -31.40 5.71 -7.51
C SER A 153 -32.03 6.63 -8.55
N ASP A 154 -33.35 6.73 -8.57
CA ASP A 154 -34.07 7.75 -9.35
C ASP A 154 -33.77 9.20 -8.88
N PHE A 155 -33.00 9.35 -7.80
CA PHE A 155 -32.51 10.65 -7.36
C PHE A 155 -31.48 11.23 -8.34
N PRO A 156 -31.44 12.56 -8.52
CA PRO A 156 -30.45 13.21 -9.36
C PRO A 156 -29.06 12.85 -8.85
N THR A 157 -28.30 12.10 -9.66
CA THR A 157 -26.88 11.87 -9.40
C THR A 157 -26.12 13.14 -9.77
N VAL A 158 -25.13 13.52 -8.96
CA VAL A 158 -24.19 14.57 -9.33
C VAL A 158 -23.38 14.02 -10.51
N PRO A 159 -23.45 14.65 -11.70
CA PRO A 159 -22.70 14.17 -12.83
C PRO A 159 -21.20 14.21 -12.50
N PRO A 160 -20.42 13.23 -12.99
CA PRO A 160 -18.99 13.26 -12.79
C PRO A 160 -18.38 14.51 -13.44
N PRO A 161 -17.20 14.98 -12.97
CA PRO A 161 -16.52 16.11 -13.56
C PRO A 161 -16.25 15.92 -15.06
N PRO A 162 -16.02 17.01 -15.80
CA PRO A 162 -15.62 16.97 -17.21
C PRO A 162 -14.45 16.00 -17.47
N ALA A 163 -14.44 15.40 -18.67
CA ALA A 163 -13.43 14.42 -19.07
C ALA A 163 -11.96 14.87 -18.83
N PRO A 164 -11.57 16.14 -19.05
CA PRO A 164 -10.21 16.60 -18.73
C PRO A 164 -9.84 16.41 -17.25
N LEU A 165 -10.73 16.71 -16.31
CA LEU A 165 -10.47 16.55 -14.87
C LEU A 165 -10.40 15.07 -14.48
N ARG A 166 -11.20 14.21 -15.13
CA ARG A 166 -11.11 12.75 -14.94
C ARG A 166 -9.77 12.20 -15.43
N ARG A 167 -9.30 12.65 -16.60
CA ARG A 167 -7.97 12.28 -17.13
C ARG A 167 -6.86 12.79 -16.23
N LEU A 168 -6.97 14.02 -15.73
CA LEU A 168 -6.01 14.58 -14.77
C LEU A 168 -5.96 13.75 -13.47
N THR A 169 -7.13 13.33 -12.96
CA THR A 169 -7.19 12.43 -11.80
C THR A 169 -6.50 11.09 -12.11
N ALA A 170 -6.61 10.57 -13.34
CA ALA A 170 -5.96 9.31 -13.74
C ALA A 170 -4.45 9.47 -13.75
N PHE A 171 -4.01 10.60 -14.29
CA PHE A 171 -2.62 10.96 -14.34
C PHE A 171 -2.03 11.10 -12.93
N THR A 172 -2.77 11.63 -11.95
CA THR A 172 -2.30 11.65 -10.55
C THR A 172 -2.04 10.23 -10.00
N GLY A 173 -2.90 9.25 -10.31
CA GLY A 173 -2.69 7.85 -9.93
C GLY A 173 -1.46 7.23 -10.60
N VAL A 174 -1.24 7.52 -11.88
CA VAL A 174 -0.03 7.09 -12.62
C VAL A 174 1.23 7.71 -12.04
N THR A 175 1.22 9.00 -11.72
CA THR A 175 2.36 9.69 -11.10
C THR A 175 2.64 9.13 -9.70
N LEU A 176 1.61 8.83 -8.89
CA LEU A 176 1.81 8.14 -7.61
C LEU A 176 2.49 6.78 -7.81
N ALA A 177 2.06 5.98 -8.78
CA ALA A 177 2.70 4.70 -9.08
C ALA A 177 4.19 4.89 -9.46
N ALA A 178 4.51 5.91 -10.26
CA ALA A 178 5.89 6.27 -10.60
C ALA A 178 6.70 6.71 -9.37
N ILE A 179 6.11 7.48 -8.44
CA ILE A 179 6.74 7.86 -7.16
C ILE A 179 7.07 6.61 -6.34
N LEU A 180 6.12 5.68 -6.21
CA LEU A 180 6.31 4.45 -5.46
C LEU A 180 7.43 3.60 -6.06
N VAL A 181 7.48 3.47 -7.39
CA VAL A 181 8.58 2.78 -8.09
C VAL A 181 9.90 3.49 -7.83
N ALA A 182 9.99 4.81 -8.01
CA ALA A 182 11.21 5.55 -7.72
C ALA A 182 11.65 5.39 -6.25
N GLY A 183 10.71 5.35 -5.31
CA GLY A 183 10.98 5.12 -3.88
C GLY A 183 11.51 3.72 -3.59
N THR A 184 11.05 2.69 -4.30
CA THR A 184 11.62 1.33 -4.17
C THR A 184 13.02 1.24 -4.77
N LEU A 185 13.32 1.98 -5.84
CA LEU A 185 14.68 2.10 -6.38
C LEU A 185 15.62 2.79 -5.39
N VAL A 186 15.21 3.91 -4.78
CA VAL A 186 15.97 4.59 -3.71
C VAL A 186 16.25 3.60 -2.57
N THR A 187 15.26 2.82 -2.17
CA THR A 187 15.42 1.78 -1.16
C THR A 187 16.44 0.71 -1.58
N GLY A 188 16.39 0.26 -2.84
CA GLY A 188 17.29 -0.75 -3.38
C GLY A 188 18.75 -0.31 -3.56
N ALA A 189 18.99 0.99 -3.74
CA ALA A 189 20.34 1.58 -3.71
C ALA A 189 20.80 1.92 -2.28
N GLY A 190 19.85 2.21 -1.39
CA GLY A 190 20.08 2.66 -0.02
C GLY A 190 20.58 1.59 0.96
N PRO A 191 20.79 1.98 2.23
CA PRO A 191 21.33 1.08 3.26
C PRO A 191 20.34 -0.02 3.68
N HIS A 192 19.08 0.04 3.27
CA HIS A 192 18.00 -0.89 3.65
C HIS A 192 17.47 -1.72 2.47
N ALA A 193 18.31 -2.04 1.49
CA ALA A 193 17.93 -2.68 0.23
C ALA A 193 17.48 -4.15 0.35
N GLY A 194 17.87 -4.85 1.41
CA GLY A 194 17.67 -6.29 1.60
C GLY A 194 18.29 -6.76 2.92
N ASP A 195 18.88 -7.97 2.94
CA ASP A 195 19.66 -8.45 4.08
C ASP A 195 20.85 -7.53 4.36
N LYS A 196 21.12 -7.29 5.65
CA LYS A 196 22.23 -6.49 6.15
C LYS A 196 23.28 -7.32 6.88
N SER A 197 23.14 -8.65 6.87
CA SER A 197 24.11 -9.54 7.48
C SER A 197 25.52 -9.27 6.94
N LEU A 198 26.48 -9.14 7.86
CA LEU A 198 27.91 -9.00 7.54
C LEU A 198 28.44 -10.23 6.77
N THR A 199 27.76 -11.37 6.88
CA THR A 199 28.15 -12.63 6.24
C THR A 199 27.47 -12.88 4.89
N ARG A 200 26.42 -12.11 4.55
CA ARG A 200 25.67 -12.26 3.29
C ARG A 200 25.26 -10.90 2.75
N VAL A 201 26.16 -10.28 1.97
CA VAL A 201 25.91 -8.99 1.34
C VAL A 201 25.01 -9.19 0.13
N VAL A 202 23.78 -8.65 0.18
CA VAL A 202 22.89 -8.63 -0.98
C VAL A 202 23.33 -7.53 -1.95
N PRO A 203 23.48 -7.83 -3.26
CA PRO A 203 23.81 -6.81 -4.25
C PRO A 203 22.79 -5.67 -4.22
N ARG A 204 23.28 -4.44 -4.08
CA ARG A 204 22.45 -3.23 -4.16
C ARG A 204 22.28 -2.80 -5.61
N LEU A 205 21.26 -1.99 -5.88
CA LEU A 205 21.13 -1.28 -7.14
C LEU A 205 22.33 -0.33 -7.30
N GLN A 206 23.11 -0.51 -8.37
CA GLN A 206 24.33 0.26 -8.65
C GLN A 206 24.01 1.58 -9.35
N VAL A 207 23.14 2.38 -8.74
CA VAL A 207 22.80 3.73 -9.18
C VAL A 207 22.98 4.66 -7.99
N GLU A 208 23.50 5.86 -8.25
CA GLU A 208 23.74 6.84 -7.20
C GLU A 208 22.44 7.20 -6.46
N ILE A 209 22.47 7.12 -5.13
CA ILE A 209 21.28 7.36 -4.29
C ILE A 209 20.77 8.79 -4.48
N THR A 210 21.66 9.79 -4.59
CA THR A 210 21.30 11.20 -4.80
C THR A 210 20.50 11.38 -6.09
N THR A 211 20.94 10.77 -7.20
CA THR A 211 20.22 10.77 -8.48
C THR A 211 18.80 10.19 -8.32
N LEU A 212 18.66 9.04 -7.65
CA LEU A 212 17.36 8.42 -7.41
C LEU A 212 16.47 9.25 -6.47
N VAL A 213 17.04 9.86 -5.43
CA VAL A 213 16.33 10.76 -4.50
C VAL A 213 15.83 12.00 -5.23
N HIS A 214 16.63 12.60 -6.11
CA HIS A 214 16.20 13.73 -6.93
C HIS A 214 15.07 13.34 -7.90
N LEU A 215 15.14 12.16 -8.54
CA LEU A 215 14.05 11.65 -9.37
C LEU A 215 12.77 11.45 -8.55
N HIS A 216 12.86 10.77 -7.41
CA HIS A 216 11.73 10.51 -6.51
C HIS A 216 11.10 11.83 -6.00
N GLY A 217 11.94 12.77 -5.56
CA GLY A 217 11.49 14.09 -5.10
C GLY A 217 10.88 14.94 -6.22
N THR A 218 11.43 14.89 -7.44
CA THR A 218 10.87 15.59 -8.61
C THR A 218 9.48 15.04 -8.96
N LEU A 219 9.31 13.72 -8.93
CA LEU A 219 8.00 13.09 -9.14
C LEU A 219 6.99 13.51 -8.05
N LEU A 220 7.42 13.62 -6.79
CA LEU A 220 6.59 14.15 -5.70
C LEU A 220 6.14 15.60 -5.97
N VAL A 221 7.05 16.47 -6.40
CA VAL A 221 6.71 17.87 -6.76
C VAL A 221 5.73 17.90 -7.92
N ALA A 222 5.95 17.08 -8.96
CA ALA A 222 5.02 16.96 -10.08
C ALA A 222 3.64 16.48 -9.60
N TYR A 223 3.59 15.48 -8.71
CA TYR A 223 2.34 14.98 -8.14
C TYR A 223 1.60 16.04 -7.32
N LEU A 224 2.29 16.82 -6.48
CA LEU A 224 1.71 17.96 -5.76
C LEU A 224 1.16 19.01 -6.73
N ALA A 225 1.90 19.36 -7.78
CA ALA A 225 1.45 20.29 -8.80
C ALA A 225 0.18 19.79 -9.53
N LEU A 226 0.10 18.49 -9.83
CA LEU A 226 -1.09 17.87 -10.41
C LEU A 226 -2.29 17.93 -9.46
N LEU A 227 -2.09 17.68 -8.16
CA LEU A 227 -3.16 17.77 -7.16
C LEU A 227 -3.66 19.21 -6.99
N LEU A 228 -2.76 20.20 -6.99
CA LEU A 228 -3.12 21.61 -6.94
C LEU A 228 -3.88 22.04 -8.20
N GLY A 229 -3.38 21.67 -9.39
CA GLY A 229 -4.04 21.90 -10.67
C GLY A 229 -5.43 21.25 -10.73
N LEU A 230 -5.55 20.02 -10.23
CA LEU A 230 -6.84 19.34 -10.08
C LEU A 230 -7.75 20.13 -9.14
N GLY A 231 -7.24 20.61 -8.00
CA GLY A 231 -7.98 21.47 -7.08
C GLY A 231 -8.56 22.73 -7.73
N PHE A 232 -7.76 23.46 -8.51
CA PHE A 232 -8.24 24.63 -9.25
C PHE A 232 -9.32 24.25 -10.27
N GLY A 233 -9.12 23.15 -11.01
CA GLY A 233 -10.11 22.65 -11.96
C GLY A 233 -11.43 22.23 -11.30
N LEU A 234 -11.35 21.58 -10.13
CA LEU A 234 -12.52 21.17 -9.35
C LEU A 234 -13.25 22.37 -8.71
N ALA A 235 -12.52 23.44 -8.36
CA ALA A 235 -13.11 24.70 -7.92
C ALA A 235 -13.94 25.35 -9.02
N ALA A 236 -13.41 25.38 -10.24
CA ALA A 236 -14.08 26.00 -11.39
C ALA A 236 -15.40 25.31 -11.78
N VAL A 237 -15.54 24.00 -11.51
CA VAL A 237 -16.74 23.22 -11.86
C VAL A 237 -17.68 22.97 -10.68
N GLY A 238 -17.39 23.51 -9.49
CA GLY A 238 -18.27 23.46 -8.33
C GLY A 238 -18.52 22.06 -7.76
N VAL A 239 -17.47 21.34 -7.34
CA VAL A 239 -17.61 20.00 -6.75
C VAL A 239 -18.12 19.98 -5.30
N THR A 240 -18.63 18.81 -4.87
CA THR A 240 -19.16 18.62 -3.52
C THR A 240 -18.12 18.79 -2.41
N ARG A 241 -18.57 19.15 -1.19
CA ARG A 241 -17.72 19.25 0.01
C ARG A 241 -16.95 17.95 0.32
N ARG A 242 -17.49 16.79 -0.04
CA ARG A 242 -16.84 15.49 0.15
C ARG A 242 -15.60 15.33 -0.74
N VAL A 243 -15.66 15.81 -1.98
CA VAL A 243 -14.50 15.81 -2.90
C VAL A 243 -13.41 16.72 -2.36
N TRP A 244 -13.78 17.94 -1.94
CA TRP A 244 -12.84 18.88 -1.33
C TRP A 244 -12.16 18.34 -0.07
N ALA A 245 -12.91 17.67 0.80
CA ALA A 245 -12.36 17.03 1.99
C ALA A 245 -11.32 15.95 1.61
N ARG A 246 -11.61 15.10 0.62
CA ARG A 246 -10.68 14.06 0.15
C ARG A 246 -9.41 14.65 -0.46
N LEU A 247 -9.54 15.69 -1.30
CA LEU A 247 -8.40 16.38 -1.88
C LEU A 247 -7.54 17.05 -0.79
N THR A 248 -8.16 17.70 0.19
CA THR A 248 -7.45 18.35 1.31
C THR A 248 -6.69 17.34 2.16
N VAL A 249 -7.32 16.21 2.50
CA VAL A 249 -6.66 15.11 3.22
C VAL A 249 -5.49 14.57 2.41
N LEU A 250 -5.66 14.36 1.10
CA LEU A 250 -4.59 13.88 0.25
C LEU A 250 -3.42 14.86 0.17
N LEU A 251 -3.68 16.17 0.01
CA LEU A 251 -2.64 17.19 0.03
C LEU A 251 -1.90 17.21 1.36
N ALA A 252 -2.62 17.18 2.48
CA ALA A 252 -2.01 17.16 3.82
C ALA A 252 -1.13 15.91 4.04
N LEU A 253 -1.62 14.72 3.66
CA LEU A 253 -0.86 13.48 3.73
C LEU A 253 0.39 13.53 2.83
N THR A 254 0.25 14.05 1.61
CA THR A 254 1.37 14.15 0.65
C THR A 254 2.45 15.11 1.16
N LEU A 255 2.06 16.25 1.73
CA LEU A 255 2.99 17.21 2.33
C LEU A 255 3.71 16.62 3.54
N ALA A 256 2.97 15.97 4.44
CA ALA A 256 3.55 15.28 5.59
C ALA A 256 4.52 14.17 5.15
N GLN A 257 4.14 13.38 4.14
CA GLN A 257 4.96 12.33 3.57
C GLN A 257 6.25 12.87 2.92
N GLY A 258 6.13 13.97 2.18
CA GLY A 258 7.27 14.70 1.63
C GLY A 258 8.23 15.18 2.71
N LEU A 259 7.70 15.75 3.80
CA LEU A 259 8.50 16.16 4.96
C LEU A 259 9.22 14.98 5.60
N VAL A 260 8.55 13.85 5.81
CA VAL A 260 9.20 12.62 6.32
C VAL A 260 10.34 12.19 5.40
N GLY A 261 10.15 12.21 4.07
CA GLY A 261 11.19 11.86 3.10
C GLY A 261 12.39 12.82 3.14
N ILE A 262 12.15 14.12 3.27
CA ILE A 262 13.21 15.13 3.43
C ILE A 262 14.00 14.88 4.71
N VAL A 263 13.31 14.69 5.85
CA VAL A 263 13.97 14.40 7.14
C VAL A 263 14.77 13.11 7.04
N GLN A 264 14.24 12.06 6.42
CA GLN A 264 14.98 10.82 6.19
C GLN A 264 16.28 11.04 5.42
N TYR A 265 16.24 11.81 4.33
CA TYR A 265 17.43 12.08 3.53
C TYR A 265 18.53 12.75 4.36
N TYR A 266 18.20 13.85 5.06
CA TYR A 266 19.18 14.61 5.83
C TYR A 266 19.65 13.94 7.13
N THR A 267 18.87 13.00 7.67
CA THR A 267 19.22 12.27 8.90
C THR A 267 19.84 10.89 8.64
N GLY A 268 20.18 10.57 7.39
CA GLY A 268 20.85 9.29 7.07
C GLY A 268 19.92 8.07 7.06
N VAL A 269 18.64 8.28 6.73
CA VAL A 269 17.61 7.24 6.54
C VAL A 269 17.42 6.35 7.79
N PRO A 270 17.04 6.91 8.95
CA PRO A 270 16.85 6.14 10.17
C PRO A 270 15.70 5.13 10.02
N ALA A 271 15.89 3.94 10.60
CA ALA A 271 15.00 2.79 10.44
C ALA A 271 13.53 3.09 10.80
N VAL A 272 13.30 3.82 11.89
CA VAL A 272 11.95 4.19 12.34
C VAL A 272 11.23 5.04 11.29
N LEU A 273 11.92 6.04 10.73
CA LEU A 273 11.31 6.89 9.71
C LEU A 273 11.02 6.12 8.42
N VAL A 274 11.75 5.04 8.11
CA VAL A 274 11.42 4.17 6.96
C VAL A 274 10.07 3.48 7.17
N ALA A 275 9.78 2.98 8.36
CA ALA A 275 8.48 2.39 8.66
C ALA A 275 7.36 3.44 8.61
N VAL A 276 7.61 4.65 9.14
CA VAL A 276 6.67 5.78 9.06
C VAL A 276 6.43 6.19 7.60
N HIS A 277 7.48 6.24 6.78
CA HIS A 277 7.37 6.59 5.36
C HIS A 277 6.59 5.52 4.59
N VAL A 278 6.75 4.23 4.89
CA VAL A 278 5.91 3.18 4.27
C VAL A 278 4.44 3.31 4.70
N ALA A 279 4.18 3.64 5.97
CA ALA A 279 2.81 3.87 6.46
C ALA A 279 2.16 5.07 5.76
N GLY A 280 2.89 6.18 5.63
CA GLY A 280 2.40 7.36 4.93
C GLY A 280 2.24 7.14 3.41
N ALA A 281 3.08 6.31 2.79
CA ALA A 281 2.91 5.89 1.39
C ALA A 281 1.61 5.07 1.20
N ALA A 282 1.31 4.15 2.12
CA ALA A 282 0.04 3.42 2.11
C ALA A 282 -1.17 4.37 2.32
N ALA A 283 -1.05 5.34 3.22
CA ALA A 283 -2.08 6.35 3.45
C ALA A 283 -2.31 7.25 2.22
N CYS A 284 -1.24 7.71 1.56
CA CYS A 284 -1.32 8.48 0.31
C CYS A 284 -1.96 7.64 -0.80
N THR A 285 -1.63 6.34 -0.88
CA THR A 285 -2.23 5.41 -1.84
C THR A 285 -3.73 5.25 -1.62
N ALA A 286 -4.16 5.04 -0.37
CA ALA A 286 -5.57 4.97 -0.02
C ALA A 286 -6.29 6.30 -0.31
N ALA A 287 -5.72 7.45 0.08
CA ALA A 287 -6.32 8.76 -0.15
C ALA A 287 -6.45 9.09 -1.65
N THR A 288 -5.46 8.70 -2.47
CA THR A 288 -5.51 8.85 -3.93
C THR A 288 -6.58 7.96 -4.54
N ALA A 289 -6.67 6.70 -4.12
CA ALA A 289 -7.72 5.78 -4.58
C ALA A 289 -9.12 6.30 -4.23
N ALA A 290 -9.29 6.83 -3.01
CA ALA A 290 -10.56 7.40 -2.56
C ALA A 290 -10.96 8.66 -3.35
N LEU A 291 -10.01 9.53 -3.68
CA LEU A 291 -10.25 10.69 -4.54
C LEU A 291 -10.56 10.26 -5.99
N TRP A 292 -9.83 9.29 -6.52
CA TRP A 292 -10.06 8.69 -7.84
C TRP A 292 -11.49 8.17 -7.96
N CYS A 293 -11.98 7.39 -7.00
CA CYS A 293 -13.38 6.95 -6.99
C CYS A 293 -14.34 8.13 -7.03
N ALA A 294 -14.13 9.13 -6.16
CA ALA A 294 -15.02 10.28 -6.03
C ALA A 294 -15.21 11.09 -7.32
N LEU A 295 -14.25 11.00 -8.24
CA LEU A 295 -14.23 11.76 -9.49
C LEU A 295 -14.53 10.89 -10.72
N THR A 296 -14.65 9.58 -10.56
CA THR A 296 -14.90 8.64 -11.66
C THR A 296 -16.23 7.91 -11.55
N THR A 297 -16.88 7.94 -10.38
CA THR A 297 -18.22 7.39 -10.18
C THR A 297 -19.26 8.50 -10.05
N PRO A 298 -20.44 8.37 -10.69
CA PRO A 298 -21.58 9.24 -10.42
C PRO A 298 -21.94 9.14 -8.93
N SER A 299 -22.14 10.28 -8.26
CA SER A 299 -22.39 10.36 -6.80
C SER A 299 -23.83 10.68 -6.47
#